data_AF-A0A345HH01-F1
#
_entry.id   AF-A0A345HH01-F1
#
_cell.length_a   1.000
_cell.length_b   1.000
_cell.length_c   1.000
_cell.angle_alpha   90.00
_cell.angle_beta   90.00
_cell.angle_gamma   90.00
#
_symmetry.space_group_name_H-M   'P 1'
#
loop_
_entity.id
_entity.type
_entity.pdbx_description
1 polymer ?
#
loop_
_entity_poly.entity_id
_entity_poly.type
_entity_poly.pdbx_seq_one_letter_code
_entity_poly.pdbx_strand_id
1 'polypeptide(L)'
;MKTILHLWSKQFSPKVAESDLIAFSGGQDSTNLIILWTNLNYSRRNSCVWCNHLWKKEDFYLFRHSFQISFILYKPFLSTIFFSKVFGEQKARKNRYNSFLRICNYSYFDSLLTGHTQNDQIETFFINLFRGSGKFGLHILPSSQIFLNSQCSQNFPFG
;
A
#
# COMPACT_ATOMS: atom_id res chain seq x y z
N MET A 1 10.91 25.73 -36.52
CA MET A 1 10.96 24.40 -35.85
C MET A 1 11.66 24.48 -34.48
N LYS A 2 11.34 25.49 -33.64
CA LYS A 2 11.92 25.64 -32.28
C LYS A 2 10.86 25.93 -31.18
N THR A 3 9.58 25.95 -31.53
CA THR A 3 8.52 26.42 -30.61
C THR A 3 7.68 25.28 -29.99
N ILE A 4 7.82 24.04 -30.48
CA ILE A 4 6.98 22.90 -30.05
C ILE A 4 7.63 22.10 -28.89
N LEU A 5 8.95 22.18 -28.70
CA LEU A 5 9.65 21.43 -27.66
C LEU A 5 9.47 21.98 -26.24
N HIS A 6 8.97 23.21 -26.06
CA HIS A 6 8.84 23.81 -24.72
C HIS A 6 7.49 23.54 -24.04
N LEU A 7 6.46 23.11 -24.78
CA LEU A 7 5.12 22.85 -24.23
C LEU A 7 4.94 21.39 -23.76
N TRP A 8 5.83 20.47 -24.16
CA TRP A 8 5.74 19.05 -23.79
C TRP A 8 6.43 18.67 -22.47
N SER A 9 7.24 19.56 -21.88
CA SER A 9 7.92 19.27 -20.60
C SER A 9 7.11 19.66 -19.36
N LYS A 10 5.94 20.31 -19.52
CA LYS A 10 5.12 20.79 -18.40
C LYS A 10 3.91 19.92 -18.03
N GLN A 11 3.58 18.88 -18.82
CA GLN A 11 2.32 18.17 -18.64
C GLN A 11 2.44 16.72 -18.13
N PHE A 12 3.65 16.16 -18.06
CA PHE A 12 3.88 14.81 -17.55
C PHE A 12 5.25 14.72 -16.85
N SER A 13 5.37 15.37 -15.68
CA SER A 13 6.26 14.80 -14.68
C SER A 13 5.37 13.90 -13.83
N PRO A 14 5.47 12.56 -13.90
CA PRO A 14 4.77 11.72 -12.95
C PRO A 14 5.29 12.15 -11.59
N LYS A 15 4.43 12.79 -10.79
CA LYS A 15 4.78 13.19 -9.43
C LYS A 15 5.25 11.92 -8.76
N VAL A 16 6.56 11.82 -8.52
CA VAL A 16 7.13 10.67 -7.82
C VAL A 16 6.45 10.73 -6.47
N ALA A 17 5.62 9.74 -6.14
CA ALA A 17 5.00 9.65 -4.83
C ALA A 17 6.11 9.86 -3.78
N GLU A 18 5.92 10.56 -2.68
CA GLU A 18 6.94 10.72 -1.64
C GLU A 18 6.54 10.01 -0.34
N SER A 19 5.27 9.63 -0.29
CA SER A 19 4.64 9.04 0.88
C SER A 19 3.76 7.84 0.53
N ASP A 20 3.91 6.74 1.27
CA ASP A 20 3.20 5.48 1.01
C ASP A 20 2.45 4.97 2.24
N LEU A 21 1.20 4.57 2.03
CA LEU A 21 0.41 3.81 2.99
C LEU A 21 0.51 2.32 2.63
N ILE A 22 1.02 1.49 3.54
CA ILE A 22 1.24 0.06 3.32
C ILE A 22 0.16 -0.73 4.05
N ALA A 23 -0.66 -1.47 3.30
CA ALA A 23 -1.60 -2.42 3.88
C ALA A 23 -0.84 -3.57 4.54
N PHE A 24 -0.96 -3.67 5.86
CA PHE A 24 -0.19 -4.59 6.67
C PHE A 24 -1.14 -5.42 7.56
N SER A 25 -1.25 -6.72 7.27
CA SER A 25 -2.14 -7.64 8.01
C SER A 25 -1.43 -8.44 9.10
N GLY A 26 -0.09 -8.48 9.06
CA GLY A 26 0.74 -9.34 9.91
C GLY A 26 0.97 -10.74 9.34
N GLY A 27 0.41 -11.02 8.15
CA GLY A 27 0.72 -12.24 7.40
C GLY A 27 2.01 -12.11 6.60
N GLN A 28 2.57 -13.25 6.17
CA GLN A 28 3.86 -13.37 5.48
C GLN A 28 4.04 -12.37 4.33
N ASP A 29 3.08 -12.29 3.41
CA ASP A 29 3.18 -11.38 2.24
C ASP A 29 3.30 -9.92 2.67
N SER A 30 2.48 -9.51 3.62
CA SER A 30 2.44 -8.13 4.12
C SER A 30 3.66 -7.78 4.97
N THR A 31 4.18 -8.75 5.74
CA THR A 31 5.41 -8.62 6.53
C THR A 31 6.62 -8.46 5.62
N ASN A 32 6.70 -9.27 4.56
CA ASN A 32 7.82 -9.13 3.65
C ASN A 32 7.72 -7.82 2.85
N LEU A 33 6.53 -7.43 2.40
CA LEU A 33 6.32 -6.15 1.72
C LEU A 33 6.82 -4.97 2.55
N ILE A 34 6.44 -4.86 3.83
CA ILE A 34 6.86 -3.74 4.67
C ILE A 34 8.37 -3.72 4.92
N ILE A 35 8.98 -4.90 5.17
CA ILE A 35 10.43 -5.01 5.41
C ILE A 35 11.19 -4.57 4.15
N LEU A 36 10.81 -5.10 2.99
CA LEU A 36 11.44 -4.76 1.72
C LEU A 36 11.27 -3.29 1.38
N TRP A 37 10.04 -2.79 1.46
CA TRP A 37 9.74 -1.42 1.07
C TRP A 37 10.46 -0.42 1.98
N THR A 38 10.54 -0.71 3.27
CA THR A 38 11.26 0.11 4.25
C THR A 38 12.76 0.15 3.96
N ASN A 39 13.37 -0.99 3.60
CA ASN A 39 14.81 -1.06 3.33
C ASN A 39 15.19 -0.43 1.98
N LEU A 40 14.39 -0.67 0.93
CA LEU A 40 14.68 -0.15 -0.41
C LEU A 40 14.38 1.34 -0.56
N ASN A 41 13.46 1.86 0.26
CA ASN A 41 13.00 3.25 0.15
C ASN A 41 13.09 4.00 1.48
N TYR A 42 14.24 3.95 2.14
CA TYR A 42 14.45 4.58 3.45
C TYR A 42 14.17 6.10 3.47
N SER A 43 14.31 6.80 2.35
CA SER A 43 14.08 8.24 2.22
C SER A 43 12.61 8.62 2.05
N ARG A 44 11.72 7.65 1.79
CA ARG A 44 10.29 7.88 1.63
C ARG A 44 9.59 7.81 2.98
N ARG A 45 8.61 8.68 3.17
CA ARG A 45 7.70 8.56 4.31
C ARG A 45 6.80 7.35 4.06
N ASN A 46 6.69 6.43 5.01
CA ASN A 46 5.74 5.34 4.90
C ASN A 46 5.08 5.02 6.24
N SER A 47 3.87 4.48 6.17
CA SER A 47 3.07 4.10 7.34
C SER A 47 2.30 2.83 7.05
N CYS A 48 1.92 2.12 8.10
CA CYS A 48 1.17 0.88 8.01
C CYS A 48 -0.31 1.15 8.21
N VAL A 49 -1.16 0.38 7.54
CA VAL A 49 -2.59 0.34 7.82
C VAL A 49 -3.08 -1.09 7.98
N TRP A 50 -3.79 -1.36 9.07
CA TRP A 50 -4.39 -2.64 9.38
C TRP A 50 -5.92 -2.53 9.46
N CYS A 51 -6.63 -3.63 9.22
CA CYS A 51 -8.10 -3.64 9.17
C CYS A 51 -8.70 -4.85 9.93
N ASN A 52 -9.62 -4.61 10.86
CA ASN A 52 -10.44 -5.65 11.49
C ASN A 52 -11.91 -5.58 11.05
N HIS A 53 -12.53 -6.74 10.78
CA HIS A 53 -13.97 -6.89 10.61
C HIS A 53 -14.67 -7.53 11.83
N LEU A 54 -13.93 -7.75 12.92
CA LEU A 54 -14.40 -8.34 14.17
C LEU A 54 -15.03 -9.73 13.97
N TRP A 55 -14.54 -10.51 13.00
CA TRP A 55 -15.03 -11.86 12.74
C TRP A 55 -14.52 -12.87 13.77
N LYS A 56 -13.27 -12.71 14.21
CA LYS A 56 -12.61 -13.58 15.17
C LYS A 56 -11.91 -12.75 16.24
N LYS A 57 -11.93 -13.23 17.48
CA LYS A 57 -11.18 -12.57 18.58
C LYS A 57 -9.67 -12.77 18.38
N GLU A 58 -9.30 -13.86 17.73
CA GLU A 58 -7.92 -14.24 17.45
C GLU A 58 -7.22 -13.24 16.51
N ASP A 59 -7.99 -12.49 15.71
CA ASP A 59 -7.46 -11.43 14.85
C ASP A 59 -6.74 -10.33 15.65
N PHE A 60 -7.03 -10.18 16.95
CA PHE A 60 -6.30 -9.25 17.81
C PHE A 60 -4.88 -9.72 18.15
N TYR A 61 -4.57 -11.02 18.06
CA TYR A 61 -3.19 -11.49 18.13
C TYR A 61 -2.40 -11.04 16.90
N LEU A 62 -3.01 -11.10 15.71
CA LEU A 62 -2.42 -10.57 14.48
C LEU A 62 -2.27 -9.06 14.52
N PHE A 63 -3.24 -8.33 15.09
CA PHE A 63 -3.10 -6.89 15.35
C PHE A 63 -1.89 -6.59 16.22
N ARG A 64 -1.76 -7.27 17.37
CA ARG A 64 -0.62 -7.09 18.28
C ARG A 64 0.70 -7.39 17.57
N HIS A 65 0.77 -8.50 16.83
CA HIS A 65 1.96 -8.89 16.09
C HIS A 65 2.34 -7.84 15.03
N SER A 66 1.36 -7.38 14.24
CA SER A 66 1.56 -6.32 13.24
C SER A 66 2.04 -5.03 13.88
N PHE A 67 1.42 -4.62 14.99
CA PHE A 67 1.82 -3.44 15.73
C PHE A 67 3.27 -3.54 16.22
N GLN A 68 3.68 -4.69 16.79
CA GLN A 68 5.06 -4.91 17.22
C GLN A 68 6.07 -4.80 16.06
N ILE A 69 5.76 -5.38 14.90
CA ILE A 69 6.64 -5.27 13.72
C ILE A 69 6.74 -3.80 13.27
N SER A 70 5.61 -3.09 13.18
CA SER A 70 5.65 -1.67 12.79
C SER A 70 6.45 -0.81 13.77
N PHE A 71 6.37 -1.13 15.07
CA PHE A 71 7.14 -0.46 16.11
C PHE A 71 8.65 -0.70 15.94
N ILE A 72 9.07 -1.95 15.69
CA ILE A 72 10.47 -2.31 15.42
C ILE A 72 11.00 -1.58 14.18
N LEU A 73 10.17 -1.42 13.15
CA LEU A 73 10.52 -0.72 11.91
C LEU A 73 10.38 0.81 12.01
N TYR A 74 10.02 1.34 13.18
CA TYR A 74 9.75 2.77 13.41
C TYR A 74 8.72 3.37 12.43
N LYS A 75 7.68 2.60 12.11
CA LYS A 75 6.62 3.00 11.18
C LYS A 75 5.33 3.35 11.93
N PRO A 76 4.70 4.50 11.63
CA PRO A 76 3.36 4.78 12.15
C PRO A 76 2.39 3.67 11.76
N PHE A 77 1.53 3.28 12.70
CA PHE A 77 0.58 2.18 12.53
C PHE A 77 -0.85 2.68 12.70
N LEU A 78 -1.59 2.68 11.60
CA LEU A 78 -2.99 3.06 11.54
C LEU A 78 -3.85 1.80 11.55
N SER A 79 -5.03 1.89 12.16
CA SER A 79 -5.98 0.77 12.18
C SER A 79 -7.38 1.26 11.85
N THR A 80 -8.11 0.41 11.13
CA THR A 80 -9.55 0.58 10.91
C THR A 80 -10.30 -0.63 11.46
N ILE A 81 -11.41 -0.39 12.15
CA ILE A 81 -12.24 -1.43 12.75
C ILE A 81 -13.67 -1.23 12.26
N PHE A 82 -14.25 -2.28 11.70
CA PHE A 82 -15.65 -2.30 11.27
C PHE A 82 -16.52 -2.92 12.36
N PHE A 83 -17.40 -2.12 12.95
CA PHE A 83 -18.40 -2.59 13.92
C PHE A 83 -19.61 -3.27 13.26
N SER A 84 -19.86 -3.00 11.98
CA SER A 84 -20.97 -3.61 11.25
C SER A 84 -20.63 -5.02 10.79
N LYS A 85 -21.59 -5.94 10.94
CA LYS A 85 -21.41 -7.34 10.51
C LYS A 85 -21.39 -7.40 8.98
N VAL A 86 -20.19 -7.45 8.42
CA VAL A 86 -19.99 -7.66 6.99
C VAL A 86 -20.03 -9.15 6.72
N PHE A 87 -21.01 -9.58 5.92
CA PHE A 87 -21.10 -10.96 5.44
C PHE A 87 -20.46 -11.08 4.07
N GLY A 88 -19.59 -12.08 3.91
CA GLY A 88 -18.91 -12.39 2.65
C GLY A 88 -17.56 -11.70 2.50
N GLU A 89 -16.58 -12.49 2.05
CA GLU A 89 -15.19 -12.05 1.90
C GLU A 89 -15.03 -10.91 0.89
N GLN A 90 -15.77 -10.95 -0.22
CA GLN A 90 -15.70 -9.89 -1.24
C GLN A 90 -16.13 -8.52 -0.69
N LYS A 91 -17.20 -8.48 0.09
CA LYS A 91 -17.69 -7.24 0.70
C LYS A 91 -16.70 -6.70 1.74
N ALA A 92 -16.11 -7.59 2.55
CA ALA A 92 -15.07 -7.23 3.50
C ALA A 92 -13.80 -6.69 2.81
N ARG A 93 -13.39 -7.32 1.69
CA ARG A 93 -12.29 -6.82 0.85
C ARG A 93 -12.60 -5.42 0.32
N LYS A 94 -13.79 -5.18 -0.25
CA LYS A 94 -14.20 -3.85 -0.75
C LYS A 94 -14.20 -2.78 0.36
N ASN A 95 -14.74 -3.11 1.53
CA ASN A 95 -14.75 -2.20 2.69
C ASN A 95 -13.34 -1.83 3.15
N ARG A 96 -12.44 -2.82 3.22
CA ARG A 96 -11.03 -2.63 3.54
C ARG A 96 -10.37 -1.66 2.56
N TYR A 97 -10.47 -1.91 1.26
CA TYR A 97 -9.90 -1.04 0.22
C TYR A 97 -10.45 0.39 0.33
N ASN A 98 -11.76 0.55 0.45
CA ASN A 98 -12.37 1.87 0.59
C ASN A 98 -11.87 2.63 1.82
N SER A 99 -11.64 1.94 2.94
CA SER A 99 -11.11 2.57 4.15
C SER A 99 -9.65 2.95 4.00
N PHE A 100 -8.84 2.12 3.36
CA PHE A 100 -7.44 2.45 3.09
C PHE A 100 -7.31 3.65 2.16
N LEU A 101 -8.13 3.72 1.10
CA LEU A 101 -8.18 4.89 0.22
C LEU A 101 -8.59 6.15 0.97
N ARG A 102 -9.59 6.08 1.86
CA ARG A 102 -9.96 7.22 2.71
C ARG A 102 -8.79 7.66 3.60
N ILE A 103 -8.12 6.73 4.27
CA ILE A 103 -6.96 7.03 5.12
C ILE A 103 -5.82 7.65 4.30
N CYS A 104 -5.57 7.12 3.11
CA CYS A 104 -4.60 7.64 2.15
C CYS A 104 -4.90 9.12 1.85
N ASN A 105 -6.16 9.45 1.53
CA ASN A 105 -6.59 10.80 1.21
C ASN A 105 -6.51 11.75 2.42
N TYR A 106 -7.03 11.34 3.58
CA TYR A 106 -7.04 12.19 4.78
C TYR A 106 -5.65 12.42 5.38
N SER A 107 -4.74 11.47 5.19
CA SER A 107 -3.37 11.56 5.72
C SER A 107 -2.37 12.04 4.67
N TYR A 108 -2.84 12.42 3.49
CA TYR A 108 -2.04 12.92 2.36
C TYR A 108 -0.93 11.96 1.92
N PHE A 109 -1.21 10.65 1.91
CA PHE A 109 -0.32 9.68 1.27
C PHE A 109 -0.50 9.72 -0.25
N ASP A 110 0.61 9.67 -0.99
CA ASP A 110 0.61 9.69 -2.45
C ASP A 110 0.28 8.31 -3.07
N SER A 111 0.53 7.22 -2.33
CA SER A 111 0.27 5.87 -2.80
C SER A 111 -0.25 4.92 -1.71
N LEU A 112 -1.04 3.92 -2.13
CA LEU A 112 -1.44 2.78 -1.32
C LEU A 112 -0.76 1.51 -1.86
N LEU A 113 0.01 0.83 -1.02
CA LEU A 113 0.71 -0.40 -1.34
C LEU A 113 0.02 -1.58 -0.66
N THR A 114 -0.31 -2.62 -1.43
CA THR A 114 -0.96 -3.82 -0.91
C THR A 114 -0.20 -5.06 -1.33
N GLY A 115 0.11 -5.95 -0.38
CA GLY A 115 0.78 -7.23 -0.65
C GLY A 115 -0.15 -8.33 -1.18
N HIS A 116 -1.25 -7.96 -1.85
CA HIS A 116 -2.17 -8.93 -2.42
C HIS A 116 -1.59 -9.47 -3.73
N THR A 117 -0.86 -10.57 -3.62
CA THR A 117 -0.45 -11.41 -4.74
C THR A 117 -1.15 -12.75 -4.69
N GLN A 118 -1.51 -13.23 -5.88
CA GLN A 118 -1.40 -14.64 -6.21
C GLN A 118 0.06 -15.05 -5.89
N ASN A 119 0.27 -15.88 -4.86
CA ASN A 119 1.57 -16.24 -4.26
C ASN A 119 2.79 -16.27 -5.22
N ASP A 120 2.62 -16.79 -6.44
CA ASP A 120 3.68 -17.01 -7.43
C ASP A 120 4.45 -15.74 -7.86
N GLN A 121 3.82 -14.56 -7.79
CA GLN A 121 4.46 -13.30 -8.22
C GLN A 121 5.36 -12.69 -7.15
N ILE A 122 5.02 -12.87 -5.87
CA ILE A 122 5.89 -12.44 -4.75
C ILE A 122 7.13 -13.33 -4.69
N GLU A 123 6.99 -14.64 -4.92
CA GLU A 123 8.15 -15.56 -4.96
C GLU A 123 9.11 -15.18 -6.10
N THR A 124 8.56 -14.87 -7.27
CA THR A 124 9.32 -14.36 -8.42
C THR A 124 10.01 -13.02 -8.12
N PHE A 125 9.33 -12.12 -7.39
CA PHE A 125 9.93 -10.87 -6.91
C PHE A 125 11.13 -11.12 -5.98
N PHE A 126 11.00 -12.02 -5.00
CA PHE A 126 12.10 -12.37 -4.08
C PHE A 126 13.28 -12.99 -4.82
N ILE A 127 13.02 -13.94 -5.72
CA ILE A 127 14.07 -14.57 -6.54
C ILE A 127 14.83 -13.51 -7.35
N ASN A 128 14.13 -12.55 -7.93
CA ASN A 128 14.75 -11.49 -8.72
C ASN A 128 15.54 -10.50 -7.84
N LEU A 129 15.00 -10.14 -6.67
CA LEU A 129 15.67 -9.25 -5.72
C LEU A 129 16.96 -9.87 -5.17
N PHE A 130 16.92 -11.13 -4.73
CA PHE A 130 18.10 -11.84 -4.21
C PHE A 130 19.14 -12.14 -5.30
N ARG A 131 18.73 -12.21 -6.58
CA ARG A 131 19.65 -12.35 -7.73
C ARG A 131 20.38 -11.06 -8.13
N GLY A 132 20.25 -9.98 -7.36
CA GLY A 132 21.04 -8.75 -7.55
C GLY A 132 20.40 -7.74 -8.51
N SER A 133 19.10 -7.85 -8.79
CA SER A 133 18.40 -6.79 -9.49
C SER A 133 18.20 -5.62 -8.53
N GLY A 134 18.98 -4.55 -8.73
CA GLY A 134 18.81 -3.27 -8.03
C GLY A 134 17.48 -2.61 -8.39
N LYS A 135 17.44 -1.28 -8.51
CA LYS A 135 16.21 -0.50 -8.80
C LYS A 135 15.35 -1.02 -9.97
N PHE A 136 15.93 -1.81 -10.89
CA PHE A 136 15.25 -2.44 -12.02
C PHE A 136 14.44 -3.70 -11.68
N GLY A 137 14.77 -4.43 -10.61
CA GLY A 137 13.97 -5.59 -10.16
C GLY A 137 12.57 -5.21 -9.67
N LEU A 138 12.39 -3.93 -9.31
CA LEU A 138 11.14 -3.34 -8.85
C LEU A 138 10.10 -3.17 -9.97
N HIS A 139 10.50 -3.19 -11.24
CA HIS A 139 9.57 -3.08 -12.38
C HIS A 139 8.79 -4.38 -12.66
N ILE A 140 9.12 -5.49 -11.99
CA ILE A 140 8.50 -6.82 -12.20
C ILE A 140 7.27 -7.05 -11.30
N LEU A 141 6.71 -6.00 -10.71
CA LEU A 141 5.33 -6.06 -10.21
C LEU A 141 4.38 -5.83 -11.39
N PRO A 142 3.74 -6.87 -11.98
CA PRO A 142 2.67 -6.62 -12.95
C PRO A 142 1.50 -6.04 -12.17
N SER A 143 1.27 -4.73 -12.29
CA SER A 143 0.07 -4.04 -11.78
C SER A 143 -0.54 -4.64 -10.51
N SER A 144 0.26 -4.93 -9.48
CA SER A 144 -0.26 -4.80 -8.12
C SER A 144 -0.80 -3.38 -8.10
N GLN A 145 -2.09 -3.18 -7.79
CA GLN A 145 -2.73 -1.87 -7.94
C GLN A 145 -2.08 -0.85 -7.00
N ILE A 146 -0.91 -0.33 -7.40
CA ILE A 146 -0.31 0.87 -6.86
C ILE A 146 -1.22 1.95 -7.43
N PHE A 147 -2.22 2.33 -6.65
CA PHE A 147 -3.06 3.47 -6.97
C PHE A 147 -2.20 4.73 -6.77
N LEU A 148 -1.41 5.07 -7.79
CA LEU A 148 -0.77 6.38 -7.93
C LEU A 148 -1.86 7.34 -8.36
N ASN A 149 -2.34 8.16 -7.43
CA ASN A 149 -3.60 8.83 -7.68
C ASN A 149 -3.45 10.12 -8.52
N SER A 150 -4.03 10.10 -9.72
CA SER A 150 -4.69 11.27 -10.32
C SER A 150 -6.20 11.31 -10.02
N GLN A 151 -6.75 10.31 -9.30
CA GLN A 151 -8.15 10.24 -8.87
C GLN A 151 -8.35 10.50 -7.35
N CYS A 152 -7.34 10.98 -6.61
CA CYS A 152 -7.51 11.38 -5.19
C CYS A 152 -8.43 12.60 -5.09
N SER A 153 -8.63 13.30 -6.21
CA SER A 153 -9.41 14.53 -6.36
C SER A 153 -10.80 14.31 -6.99
N GLN A 154 -11.26 13.08 -7.21
CA GLN A 154 -12.60 12.86 -7.77
C GLN A 154 -13.62 12.64 -6.63
N ASN A 155 -14.22 13.76 -6.20
CA ASN A 155 -15.53 13.94 -5.58
C ASN A 155 -16.21 12.71 -4.96
N PHE A 156 -16.31 12.69 -3.62
CA PHE A 156 -17.41 11.98 -2.95
C PHE A 156 -18.68 12.83 -3.08
N PRO A 157 -19.79 12.31 -3.64
CA PRO A 157 -21.09 12.92 -3.42
C PRO A 157 -21.46 12.66 -1.96
N PHE A 158 -21.59 13.72 -1.17
CA PHE A 158 -22.37 13.65 0.05
C PHE A 158 -23.83 13.46 -0.36
N GLY A 159 -24.41 12.32 0.01
CA GLY A 159 -25.81 11.96 -0.17
C GLY A 159 -26.16 10.85 0.79
#